data_AF-A0A1D7U7Q8-F1
#
_entry.id   AF-A0A1D7U7Q8-F1
#
_cell.length_a   1.000
_cell.length_b   1.000
_cell.length_c   1.000
_cell.angle_alpha   90.00
_cell.angle_beta   90.00
_cell.angle_gamma   90.00
#
_symmetry.space_group_name_H-M   'P 1'
#
loop_
_entity.id
_entity.type
_entity.pdbx_description
1 polymer ?
#
loop_
_entity_poly.entity_id
_entity_poly.type
_entity_poly.pdbx_seq_one_letter_code
_entity_poly.pdbx_strand_id
1 'polypeptide(L)'
;MSVAVNLLLVAGSISAMLGLLAGTKWLGRRHGLSVELQRKCVHIGTGLYALTLPLTFSQRWPAVLLISLSLVVLLGLRLRRFAGDGISSAVHGVARKSYGELFLALSVGFLFFASQGQPVLYALPILVLTLSDAAAALTGTRYGRKHFQVEAGTKTWEGVTMFFLVTWILALILLLLMTEMDRSKVVLFSVMIAAFGALVEADSWRGFDNLFVPIGIHLLLANNLGTEPLQLGLMVAAFLATLAFVIAFAPLLGLTNHAARAYVVLVFLICCVTAPHNAVLPVAAVFTHLLARNARPSRSPYPDLDLIAAVSGAALFWLFLGDYTGQNALNAYNLGFAGAAIGFLALLPRRLMLLTALGVIAIGAILFLVASANPAHSQWHGPLWPWALGSMALCFITIATMPARFDRYRAARVMALSLAVPLTLFLAKLATRTPTI
;
A
#
# COMPACT_ATOMS: atom_id res chain seq x y z
N MET A 1 22.51 9.26 21.84
CA MET A 1 23.51 9.62 20.80
C MET A 1 23.46 11.12 20.59
N SER A 2 24.61 11.78 20.43
CA SER A 2 24.64 13.22 20.14
C SER A 2 24.10 13.49 18.72
N VAL A 3 23.62 14.71 18.47
CA VAL A 3 23.13 15.13 17.15
C VAL A 3 24.22 14.94 16.08
N ALA A 4 25.47 15.29 16.39
CA ALA A 4 26.60 15.13 15.49
C ALA A 4 26.83 13.66 15.08
N VAL A 5 26.76 12.72 16.02
CA VAL A 5 26.91 11.29 15.72
C VAL A 5 25.76 10.81 14.83
N ASN A 6 24.52 11.21 15.10
CA ASN A 6 23.39 10.87 14.25
C ASN A 6 23.54 11.41 12.83
N LEU A 7 24.02 12.65 12.66
CA LEU A 7 24.28 13.23 11.34
C LEU A 7 25.40 12.49 10.58
N LEU A 8 26.47 12.11 11.28
CA LEU A 8 27.54 11.30 10.70
C LEU A 8 27.04 9.92 10.26
N LEU A 9 26.17 9.28 11.06
CA LEU A 9 25.55 8.02 10.68
C LEU A 9 24.69 8.19 9.43
N VAL A 10 23.82 9.21 9.37
CA VAL A 10 23.00 9.49 8.18
C VAL A 10 23.88 9.71 6.94
N ALA A 11 24.94 10.51 7.05
CA ALA A 11 25.88 10.73 5.95
C ALA A 11 26.61 9.44 5.53
N GLY A 12 27.02 8.63 6.52
CA GLY A 12 27.60 7.31 6.31
C GLY A 12 26.65 6.35 5.61
N SER A 13 25.38 6.32 6.01
CA SER A 13 24.30 5.53 5.38
C SER A 13 24.15 5.86 3.90
N ILE A 14 24.07 7.15 3.58
CA ILE A 14 23.93 7.63 2.19
C ILE A 14 25.16 7.25 1.38
N SER A 15 26.34 7.48 1.94
CA SER A 15 27.61 7.12 1.29
C SER A 15 27.71 5.61 1.04
N ALA A 16 27.30 4.78 1.98
CA ALA A 16 27.25 3.33 1.83
C ALA A 16 26.28 2.91 0.72
N MET A 17 25.08 3.51 0.64
CA MET A 17 24.11 3.19 -0.41
C MET A 17 24.57 3.67 -1.80
N LEU A 18 25.19 4.84 -1.89
CA LEU A 18 25.81 5.30 -3.14
C LEU A 18 26.99 4.40 -3.55
N GLY A 19 27.79 3.97 -2.58
CA GLY A 19 28.88 3.01 -2.76
C GLY A 19 28.38 1.66 -3.28
N LEU A 20 27.29 1.14 -2.71
CA LEU A 20 26.62 -0.08 -3.19
C LEU A 20 26.18 0.08 -4.65
N LEU A 21 25.51 1.17 -5.00
CA LEU A 21 25.05 1.44 -6.37
C LEU A 21 26.24 1.57 -7.35
N ALA A 22 27.29 2.30 -6.97
CA ALA A 22 28.47 2.47 -7.79
C ALA A 22 29.23 1.15 -7.97
N GLY A 23 29.37 0.38 -6.89
CA GLY A 23 30.04 -0.91 -6.86
C GLY A 23 29.33 -1.95 -7.72
N THR A 24 28.00 -2.07 -7.62
CA THR A 24 27.22 -3.00 -8.47
C THR A 24 27.31 -2.62 -9.94
N LYS A 25 27.26 -1.32 -10.27
CA LYS A 25 27.42 -0.83 -11.64
C LYS A 25 28.83 -1.09 -12.19
N TRP A 26 29.86 -0.90 -11.37
CA TRP A 26 31.24 -1.20 -11.74
C TRP A 26 31.44 -2.70 -11.99
N LEU A 27 30.95 -3.54 -11.08
CA LEU A 27 31.00 -5.00 -11.23
C LEU A 27 30.21 -5.47 -12.47
N GLY A 28 29.06 -4.83 -12.73
CA GLY A 28 28.27 -5.06 -13.93
C GLY A 28 29.02 -4.77 -15.22
N ARG A 29 29.79 -3.68 -15.27
CA ARG A 29 30.66 -3.34 -16.42
C ARG A 29 31.84 -4.29 -16.55
N ARG A 30 32.45 -4.71 -15.43
CA ARG A 30 33.65 -5.54 -15.42
C ARG A 30 33.37 -7.01 -15.75
N HIS A 31 32.26 -7.56 -15.26
CA HIS A 31 31.92 -8.98 -15.37
C HIS A 31 30.70 -9.26 -16.26
N GLY A 32 30.16 -8.26 -16.95
CA GLY A 32 29.03 -8.43 -17.87
C GLY A 32 27.75 -8.89 -17.17
N LEU A 33 27.51 -8.48 -15.93
CA LEU A 33 26.31 -8.89 -15.18
C LEU A 33 25.05 -8.37 -15.87
N SER A 34 24.02 -9.21 -15.97
CA SER A 34 22.73 -8.78 -16.54
C SER A 34 22.14 -7.62 -15.74
N VAL A 35 21.35 -6.77 -16.41
CA VAL A 35 20.68 -5.61 -15.77
C VAL A 35 19.78 -6.06 -14.62
N GLU A 36 19.12 -7.20 -14.77
CA GLU A 36 18.27 -7.79 -13.72
C GLU A 36 19.10 -8.17 -12.49
N LEU A 37 20.24 -8.83 -12.68
CA LEU A 37 21.11 -9.23 -11.59
C LEU A 37 21.67 -8.01 -10.86
N GLN A 38 22.13 -6.98 -11.58
CA GLN A 38 22.59 -5.73 -10.98
C GLN A 38 21.48 -5.08 -10.13
N ARG A 39 20.25 -5.02 -10.64
CA ARG A 39 19.08 -4.49 -9.92
C ARG A 39 18.82 -5.27 -8.64
N LYS A 40 18.85 -6.60 -8.69
CA LYS A 40 18.61 -7.44 -7.51
C LYS A 40 19.77 -7.40 -6.51
N CYS A 41 21.01 -7.21 -6.94
CA CYS A 41 22.13 -6.94 -6.02
C CYS A 41 21.94 -5.63 -5.24
N VAL A 42 21.53 -4.55 -5.91
CA VAL A 42 21.22 -3.27 -5.24
C VAL A 42 20.04 -3.46 -4.29
N HIS A 43 18.96 -4.10 -4.75
CA HIS A 43 17.78 -4.38 -3.95
C HIS A 43 18.11 -5.19 -2.69
N ILE A 44 18.87 -6.28 -2.82
CA ILE A 44 19.33 -7.09 -1.68
C ILE A 44 20.18 -6.24 -0.74
N GLY A 45 21.18 -5.51 -1.25
CA GLY A 45 22.06 -4.71 -0.41
C GLY A 45 21.33 -3.59 0.32
N THR A 46 20.38 -2.91 -0.32
CA THR A 46 19.52 -1.91 0.31
C THR A 46 18.60 -2.53 1.36
N GLY A 47 18.02 -3.70 1.09
CA GLY A 47 17.17 -4.42 2.03
C GLY A 47 17.93 -4.92 3.27
N LEU A 48 19.13 -5.49 3.07
CA LEU A 48 20.01 -5.89 4.18
C LEU A 48 20.47 -4.68 5.00
N TYR A 49 20.76 -3.56 4.35
CA TYR A 49 21.04 -2.31 5.05
C TYR A 49 19.81 -1.79 5.83
N ALA A 50 18.60 -1.91 5.26
CA ALA A 50 17.38 -1.54 5.97
C ALA A 50 17.21 -2.33 7.28
N LEU A 51 17.55 -3.62 7.31
CA LEU A 51 17.52 -4.43 8.54
C LEU A 51 18.37 -3.86 9.68
N THR A 52 19.44 -3.12 9.38
CA THR A 52 20.31 -2.54 10.41
C THR A 52 19.77 -1.23 10.96
N LEU A 53 18.72 -0.63 10.39
CA LEU A 53 18.22 0.69 10.80
C LEU A 53 17.80 0.73 12.28
N PRO A 54 17.02 -0.23 12.83
CA PRO A 54 16.65 -0.22 14.25
C PRO A 54 17.87 -0.34 15.18
N LEU A 55 18.95 -0.95 14.72
CA LEU A 55 20.19 -1.10 15.47
C LEU A 55 21.10 0.13 15.34
N THR A 56 21.03 0.84 14.21
CA THR A 56 21.88 1.99 13.89
C THR A 56 21.38 3.27 14.57
N PHE A 57 20.05 3.45 14.63
CA PHE A 57 19.44 4.68 15.12
C PHE A 57 18.67 4.45 16.41
N SER A 58 19.20 4.94 17.54
CA SER A 58 18.47 4.91 18.82
C SER A 58 17.32 5.92 18.89
N GLN A 59 17.33 6.94 18.02
CA GLN A 59 16.28 7.96 17.93
C GLN A 59 15.55 7.84 16.59
N ARG A 60 14.30 8.30 16.54
CA ARG A 60 13.45 8.21 15.34
C ARG A 60 13.82 9.23 14.26
N TRP A 61 14.20 10.46 14.65
CA TRP A 61 14.42 11.56 13.70
C TRP A 61 15.53 11.32 12.66
N PRO A 62 16.68 10.67 12.96
CA PRO A 62 17.72 10.45 11.95
C PRO A 62 17.26 9.48 10.86
N ALA A 63 16.47 8.47 11.23
CA ALA A 63 15.87 7.56 10.27
C ALA A 63 14.86 8.30 9.37
N VAL A 64 14.01 9.18 9.93
CA VAL A 64 13.13 10.06 9.14
C VAL A 64 13.94 10.89 8.15
N LEU A 65 15.03 11.52 8.62
CA LEU A 65 15.89 12.36 7.78
C LEU A 65 16.51 11.55 6.64
N LEU A 66 17.05 10.35 6.95
CA LEU A 66 17.63 9.45 5.96
C LEU A 66 16.61 9.07 4.88
N ILE A 67 15.44 8.58 5.28
CA ILE A 67 14.38 8.15 4.36
C ILE A 67 13.90 9.34 3.50
N SER A 68 13.69 10.50 4.13
CA SER A 68 13.25 11.72 3.44
C SER A 68 14.28 12.18 2.41
N LEU A 69 15.56 12.20 2.78
CA LEU A 69 16.64 12.60 1.89
C LEU A 69 16.82 11.59 0.75
N SER A 70 16.71 10.28 1.02
CA SER A 70 16.69 9.25 -0.02
C SER A 70 15.55 9.46 -1.02
N LEU A 71 14.33 9.75 -0.55
CA LEU A 71 13.19 10.04 -1.43
C LEU A 71 13.42 11.28 -2.29
N VAL A 72 13.96 12.36 -1.71
CA VAL A 72 14.30 13.59 -2.44
C VAL A 72 15.35 13.32 -3.51
N VAL A 73 16.42 12.57 -3.18
CA VAL A 73 17.47 12.20 -4.14
C VAL A 73 16.90 11.36 -5.28
N LEU A 74 16.13 10.31 -4.96
CA LEU A 74 15.51 9.45 -5.97
C LEU A 74 14.55 10.22 -6.88
N LEU A 75 13.77 11.14 -6.33
CA LEU A 75 12.88 12.01 -7.09
C LEU A 75 13.67 12.99 -7.97
N GLY A 76 14.73 13.61 -7.45
CA GLY A 76 15.59 14.52 -8.20
C GLY A 76 16.30 13.85 -9.38
N LEU A 77 16.86 12.65 -9.17
CA LEU A 77 17.46 11.84 -10.23
C LEU A 77 16.45 11.50 -11.34
N ARG A 78 15.19 11.31 -10.95
CA ARG A 78 14.10 11.03 -11.89
C ARG A 78 13.67 12.28 -12.67
N LEU A 79 13.51 13.43 -12.02
CA LEU A 79 13.15 14.67 -12.69
C LEU A 79 14.19 15.06 -13.75
N ARG A 80 15.49 14.89 -13.46
CA ARG A 80 16.57 15.12 -14.42
C ARG A 80 16.52 14.18 -15.64
N ARG A 81 16.06 12.93 -15.47
CA ARG A 81 15.82 12.01 -16.58
C ARG A 81 14.66 12.45 -17.49
N PHE A 82 13.68 13.17 -16.95
CA PHE A 82 12.54 13.70 -17.71
C PHE A 82 12.79 15.09 -18.31
N ALA A 83 13.75 15.86 -17.76
CA ALA A 83 14.12 17.20 -18.21
C ALA A 83 15.23 17.22 -19.28
N GLY A 84 15.61 16.07 -19.84
CA GLY A 84 16.67 15.98 -20.84
C GLY A 84 16.17 16.30 -22.25
N ASP A 85 16.34 17.56 -22.66
CA ASP A 85 16.31 17.98 -24.05
C ASP A 85 17.45 17.30 -24.86
N GLY A 86 17.14 16.90 -26.09
CA GLY A 86 18.09 16.81 -27.21
C GLY A 86 18.96 15.56 -27.41
N ILE A 87 19.37 14.81 -26.38
CA ILE A 87 20.34 13.69 -26.55
C ILE A 87 19.88 12.43 -25.78
N SER A 88 18.63 12.02 -25.99
CA SER A 88 18.06 10.79 -25.39
C SER A 88 17.46 9.84 -26.43
N SER A 89 17.89 9.94 -27.70
CA SER A 89 17.47 9.01 -28.75
C SER A 89 18.38 7.77 -28.89
N ALA A 90 19.59 7.76 -28.29
CA ALA A 90 20.57 6.68 -28.50
C ALA A 90 20.58 5.57 -27.42
N VAL A 91 19.70 5.61 -26.41
CA VAL A 91 19.55 4.53 -25.40
C VAL A 91 18.09 4.06 -25.39
N HIS A 92 17.61 3.62 -26.55
CA HIS A 92 16.37 2.86 -26.64
C HIS A 92 16.64 1.43 -26.17
N GLY A 93 16.35 1.17 -24.90
CA GLY A 93 16.50 -0.16 -24.29
C GLY A 93 15.74 -0.28 -22.98
N VAL A 94 14.47 -0.67 -23.09
CA VAL A 94 13.54 -1.09 -22.02
C VAL A 94 12.83 0.03 -21.26
N ALA A 95 11.65 0.35 -21.78
CA ALA A 95 10.54 0.93 -21.05
C ALA A 95 10.16 0.09 -19.82
N ARG A 96 10.55 0.52 -18.62
CA ARG A 96 9.74 0.33 -17.40
C ARG A 96 9.80 1.59 -16.56
N LYS A 97 8.73 2.40 -16.61
CA LYS A 97 8.41 3.42 -15.60
C LYS A 97 8.05 2.73 -14.28
N SER A 98 9.02 2.10 -13.61
CA SER A 98 8.80 1.47 -12.30
C SER A 98 9.10 2.48 -11.20
N TYR A 99 8.18 2.61 -10.24
CA TYR A 99 8.34 3.46 -9.05
C TYR A 99 8.93 2.66 -7.87
N GLY A 100 9.41 1.44 -8.12
CA GLY A 100 9.81 0.47 -7.11
C GLY A 100 10.83 0.96 -6.08
N GLU A 101 11.82 1.78 -6.46
CA GLU A 101 12.81 2.32 -5.51
C GLU A 101 12.18 3.33 -4.53
N LEU A 102 11.23 4.13 -5.00
CA LEU A 102 10.47 5.06 -4.13
C LEU A 102 9.56 4.28 -3.19
N PHE A 103 8.88 3.25 -3.72
CA PHE A 103 8.02 2.37 -2.94
C PHE A 103 8.78 1.57 -1.88
N LEU A 104 9.99 1.12 -2.19
CA LEU A 104 10.90 0.48 -1.23
C LEU A 104 11.26 1.43 -0.09
N ALA A 105 11.67 2.67 -0.38
CA ALA A 105 11.99 3.64 0.66
C ALA A 105 10.77 3.98 1.55
N LEU A 106 9.58 4.08 0.94
CA LEU A 106 8.33 4.31 1.66
C LEU A 106 7.96 3.11 2.56
N SER A 107 8.09 1.88 2.07
CA SER A 107 7.77 0.69 2.87
C SER A 107 8.74 0.50 4.03
N VAL A 108 10.06 0.69 3.80
CA VAL A 108 11.06 0.67 4.87
C VAL A 108 10.73 1.71 5.95
N GLY A 109 10.36 2.93 5.54
CA GLY A 109 9.95 3.97 6.47
C GLY A 109 8.71 3.59 7.26
N PHE A 110 7.64 3.15 6.58
CA PHE A 110 6.43 2.68 7.23
C PHE A 110 6.73 1.60 8.28
N LEU A 111 7.47 0.55 7.89
CA LEU A 111 7.81 -0.56 8.79
C LEU A 111 8.63 -0.10 9.99
N PHE A 112 9.57 0.83 9.79
CA PHE A 112 10.42 1.34 10.87
C PHE A 112 9.60 2.01 11.98
N PHE A 113 8.54 2.73 11.62
CA PHE A 113 7.62 3.35 12.59
C PHE A 113 6.58 2.38 13.14
N ALA A 114 5.96 1.59 12.25
CA ALA A 114 4.83 0.74 12.59
C ALA A 114 5.22 -0.49 13.43
N SER A 115 6.48 -0.94 13.37
CA SER A 115 6.93 -2.11 14.13
C SER A 115 7.04 -1.88 15.64
N GLN A 116 7.01 -0.64 16.11
CA GLN A 116 6.98 -0.27 17.54
C GLN A 116 8.00 -1.00 18.42
N GLY A 117 9.17 -1.35 17.87
CA GLY A 117 10.23 -2.08 18.58
C GLY A 117 10.06 -3.60 18.64
N GLN A 118 8.99 -4.18 18.10
CA GLN A 118 8.85 -5.63 17.94
C GLN A 118 9.70 -6.13 16.76
N PRO A 119 10.77 -6.92 17.00
CA PRO A 119 11.73 -7.25 15.95
C PRO A 119 11.13 -8.04 14.78
N VAL A 120 10.20 -8.96 15.04
CA VAL A 120 9.59 -9.80 13.99
C VAL A 120 8.73 -8.97 13.01
N LEU A 121 8.06 -7.92 13.50
CA LEU A 121 7.22 -7.04 12.69
C LEU A 121 8.02 -6.19 11.70
N TYR A 122 9.33 -6.04 11.94
CA TYR A 122 10.24 -5.33 11.05
C TYR A 122 11.05 -6.29 10.17
N ALA A 123 11.71 -7.27 10.80
CA ALA A 123 12.69 -8.11 10.13
C ALA A 123 12.06 -9.03 9.08
N LEU A 124 10.92 -9.67 9.39
CA LEU A 124 10.27 -10.61 8.47
C LEU A 124 9.78 -9.92 7.18
N PRO A 125 8.99 -8.81 7.23
CA PRO A 125 8.61 -8.08 6.04
C PRO A 125 9.79 -7.60 5.17
N ILE A 126 10.85 -7.08 5.79
CA ILE A 126 12.04 -6.62 5.06
C ILE A 126 12.78 -7.80 4.43
N LEU A 127 12.97 -8.91 5.14
CA LEU A 127 13.64 -10.09 4.59
C LEU A 127 12.85 -10.73 3.45
N VAL A 128 11.52 -10.78 3.54
CA VAL A 128 10.67 -11.25 2.45
C VAL A 128 10.80 -10.35 1.23
N LEU A 129 10.70 -9.03 1.42
CA LEU A 129 10.92 -8.07 0.35
C LEU A 129 12.32 -8.18 -0.26
N THR A 130 13.34 -8.51 0.53
CA THR A 130 14.75 -8.55 0.09
C THR A 130 15.07 -9.85 -0.63
N LEU A 131 14.76 -10.99 -0.01
CA LEU A 131 15.22 -12.31 -0.43
C LEU A 131 14.18 -13.02 -1.29
N SER A 132 12.91 -13.02 -0.90
CA SER A 132 11.85 -13.70 -1.66
C SER A 132 11.63 -13.04 -3.02
N ASP A 133 11.59 -11.70 -3.09
CA ASP A 133 11.49 -10.95 -4.35
C ASP A 133 12.71 -11.17 -5.27
N ALA A 134 13.93 -11.22 -4.71
CA ALA A 134 15.12 -11.49 -5.49
C ALA A 134 15.14 -12.94 -6.02
N ALA A 135 14.82 -13.91 -5.16
CA ALA A 135 14.73 -15.31 -5.55
C ALA A 135 13.64 -15.53 -6.62
N ALA A 136 12.46 -14.93 -6.45
CA ALA A 136 11.36 -15.00 -7.41
C ALA A 136 11.75 -14.45 -8.78
N ALA A 137 12.42 -13.30 -8.82
CA ALA A 137 12.82 -12.68 -10.08
C ALA A 137 13.95 -13.45 -10.78
N LEU A 138 14.97 -13.91 -10.04
CA LEU A 138 16.08 -14.69 -10.61
C LEU A 138 15.59 -16.06 -11.10
N THR A 139 14.73 -16.73 -10.34
CA THR A 139 14.13 -18.01 -10.75
C THR A 139 13.18 -17.80 -11.93
N GLY A 140 12.32 -16.80 -11.88
CA GLY A 140 11.36 -16.52 -12.96
C GLY A 140 12.04 -16.11 -14.27
N THR A 141 13.17 -15.40 -14.21
CA THR A 141 13.91 -14.98 -15.41
C THR A 141 14.76 -16.10 -16.01
N ARG A 142 15.31 -17.01 -15.18
CA ARG A 142 16.18 -18.10 -15.66
C ARG A 142 15.44 -19.40 -15.95
N TYR A 143 14.41 -19.72 -15.20
CA TYR A 143 13.69 -21.00 -15.25
C TYR A 143 12.20 -20.86 -15.59
N GLY A 144 11.70 -19.63 -15.80
CA GLY A 144 10.30 -19.38 -16.10
C GLY A 144 9.85 -20.06 -17.39
N ARG A 145 8.87 -20.96 -17.29
CA ARG A 145 8.23 -21.61 -18.45
C ARG A 145 6.77 -21.22 -18.53
N LYS A 146 6.06 -21.27 -17.40
CA LYS A 146 4.62 -20.98 -17.34
C LYS A 146 4.37 -19.51 -17.01
N HIS A 147 4.14 -18.72 -18.05
CA HIS A 147 3.89 -17.29 -17.94
C HIS A 147 2.40 -16.99 -17.77
N PHE A 148 2.07 -15.97 -16.98
CA PHE A 148 0.74 -15.39 -16.92
C PHE A 148 0.81 -13.87 -17.06
N GLN A 149 -0.26 -13.30 -17.62
CA GLN A 149 -0.35 -11.87 -17.88
C GLN A 149 -0.84 -11.16 -16.62
N VAL A 150 -0.13 -10.09 -16.25
CA VAL A 150 -0.61 -9.05 -15.34
C VAL A 150 -0.81 -7.78 -16.17
N GLU A 151 -1.67 -6.88 -15.71
CA GLU A 151 -2.03 -5.70 -16.51
C GLU A 151 -0.82 -4.88 -16.98
N ALA A 152 0.29 -4.88 -16.23
CA ALA A 152 1.54 -4.24 -16.60
C ALA A 152 2.74 -5.20 -16.75
N GLY A 153 2.57 -6.32 -17.48
CA GLY A 153 3.67 -7.19 -17.90
C GLY A 153 3.38 -8.68 -17.75
N THR A 154 4.43 -9.49 -17.74
CA THR A 154 4.34 -10.94 -17.56
C THR A 154 5.02 -11.37 -16.27
N LYS A 155 4.40 -12.32 -15.57
CA LYS A 155 4.98 -13.02 -14.42
C LYS A 155 4.99 -14.52 -14.69
N THR A 156 5.67 -15.28 -13.83
CA THR A 156 5.84 -16.72 -13.99
C THR A 156 5.37 -17.45 -12.74
N TRP A 157 4.76 -18.62 -12.93
CA TRP A 157 4.35 -19.46 -11.81
C TRP A 157 5.56 -20.00 -11.04
N GLU A 158 6.69 -20.21 -11.72
CA GLU A 158 7.96 -20.60 -11.10
C GLU A 158 8.48 -19.50 -10.16
N GLY A 159 8.39 -18.23 -10.57
CA GLY A 159 8.75 -17.09 -9.72
C GLY A 159 7.85 -16.99 -8.48
N VAL A 160 6.53 -17.09 -8.64
CA VAL A 160 5.56 -17.07 -7.53
C VAL A 160 5.80 -18.23 -6.56
N THR A 161 6.09 -19.43 -7.07
CA THR A 161 6.41 -20.60 -6.26
C THR A 161 7.69 -20.38 -5.46
N MET A 162 8.74 -19.81 -6.09
CA MET A 162 9.97 -19.50 -5.39
C MET A 162 9.76 -18.44 -4.31
N PHE A 163 8.97 -17.40 -4.60
CA PHE A 163 8.58 -16.39 -3.62
C PHE A 163 7.92 -17.05 -2.40
N PHE A 164 6.94 -17.92 -2.64
CA PHE A 164 6.23 -18.65 -1.59
C PHE A 164 7.21 -19.47 -0.73
N LEU A 165 8.06 -20.29 -1.34
CA LEU A 165 8.98 -21.18 -0.62
C LEU A 165 9.98 -20.41 0.25
N VAL A 166 10.61 -19.36 -0.29
CA VAL A 166 11.56 -18.53 0.48
C VAL A 166 10.82 -17.81 1.61
N THR A 167 9.65 -17.24 1.34
CA THR A 167 8.83 -16.56 2.36
C THR A 167 8.41 -17.52 3.47
N TRP A 168 8.02 -18.74 3.12
CA TRP A 168 7.62 -19.75 4.08
C TRP A 168 8.77 -20.13 5.01
N ILE A 169 9.97 -20.39 4.45
CA ILE A 169 11.17 -20.70 5.24
C ILE A 169 11.54 -19.52 6.15
N LEU A 170 11.54 -18.29 5.63
CA LEU A 170 11.83 -17.10 6.42
C LEU A 170 10.82 -16.89 7.55
N ALA A 171 9.52 -17.00 7.24
CA ALA A 171 8.46 -16.88 8.24
C ALA A 171 8.59 -17.97 9.31
N LEU A 172 8.82 -19.23 8.91
CA LEU A 172 9.01 -20.33 9.86
C LEU A 172 10.18 -20.06 10.81
N ILE A 173 11.35 -19.68 10.27
CA ILE A 173 12.55 -19.41 11.07
C ILE A 173 12.33 -18.22 12.02
N LEU A 174 11.87 -17.08 11.50
CA LEU A 174 11.77 -15.86 12.30
C LEU A 174 10.64 -15.94 13.34
N LEU A 175 9.52 -16.59 13.02
CA LEU A 175 8.47 -16.81 14.01
C LEU A 175 8.95 -17.73 15.14
N LEU A 176 9.71 -18.81 14.83
CA LEU A 176 10.27 -19.69 15.85
C LEU A 176 11.33 -19.00 16.73
N LEU A 177 12.14 -18.11 16.15
CA LEU A 177 13.28 -17.49 16.86
C LEU A 177 12.92 -16.17 17.57
N MET A 178 11.90 -15.46 17.11
CA MET A 178 11.62 -14.09 17.54
C MET A 178 10.25 -13.94 18.21
N THR A 179 9.51 -15.03 18.41
CA THR A 179 8.20 -15.04 19.07
C THR A 179 8.06 -16.25 19.99
N GLU A 180 7.16 -16.16 20.97
CA GLU A 180 6.83 -17.26 21.89
C GLU A 180 5.64 -18.11 21.42
N MET A 181 5.35 -18.11 20.12
CA MET A 181 4.19 -18.82 19.57
C MET A 181 4.39 -20.34 19.58
N ASP A 182 3.31 -21.06 19.84
CA ASP A 182 3.27 -22.53 19.72
C ASP A 182 3.65 -22.99 18.31
N ARG A 183 4.38 -24.11 18.24
CA ARG A 183 4.91 -24.65 16.97
C ARG A 183 3.82 -24.93 15.93
N SER A 184 2.65 -25.42 16.37
CA SER A 184 1.50 -25.67 15.48
C SER A 184 1.00 -24.38 14.84
N LYS A 185 0.90 -23.30 15.63
CA LYS A 185 0.54 -21.96 15.15
C LYS A 185 1.60 -21.40 14.22
N VAL A 186 2.88 -21.57 14.52
CA VAL A 186 3.99 -21.11 13.66
C VAL A 186 3.93 -21.78 12.27
N VAL A 187 3.66 -23.08 12.20
CA VAL A 187 3.50 -23.79 10.92
C VAL A 187 2.32 -23.22 10.13
N LEU A 188 1.14 -23.10 10.74
CA LEU A 188 -0.05 -22.57 10.07
C LEU A 188 0.17 -21.12 9.60
N PHE A 189 0.69 -20.27 10.48
CA PHE A 189 0.81 -18.85 10.20
C PHE A 189 1.92 -18.54 9.18
N SER A 190 3.03 -19.30 9.20
CA SER A 190 4.08 -19.16 8.18
C SER A 190 3.60 -19.51 6.78
N VAL A 191 2.80 -20.57 6.63
CA VAL A 191 2.16 -20.92 5.34
C VAL A 191 1.20 -19.82 4.89
N MET A 192 0.39 -19.29 5.82
CA MET A 192 -0.54 -18.21 5.55
C MET A 192 0.18 -16.93 5.08
N ILE A 193 1.27 -16.53 5.75
CA ILE A 193 2.11 -15.38 5.36
C ILE A 193 2.72 -15.60 3.98
N ALA A 194 3.22 -16.81 3.70
CA ALA A 194 3.81 -17.15 2.41
C ALA A 194 2.79 -17.11 1.28
N ALA A 195 1.60 -17.69 1.48
CA ALA A 195 0.52 -17.69 0.51
C ALA A 195 0.01 -16.26 0.24
N PHE A 196 -0.20 -15.48 1.31
CA PHE A 196 -0.62 -14.10 1.20
C PHE A 196 0.42 -13.24 0.49
N GLY A 197 1.69 -13.33 0.90
CA GLY A 197 2.79 -12.59 0.28
C GLY A 197 2.96 -12.94 -1.20
N ALA A 198 2.87 -14.22 -1.56
CA ALA A 198 2.94 -14.67 -2.96
C ALA A 198 1.77 -14.16 -3.80
N LEU A 199 0.55 -14.10 -3.24
CA LEU A 199 -0.61 -13.52 -3.90
C LEU A 199 -0.44 -12.02 -4.13
N VAL A 200 -0.01 -11.28 -3.09
CA VAL A 200 0.24 -9.82 -3.20
C VAL A 200 1.36 -9.54 -4.19
N GLU A 201 2.43 -10.34 -4.19
CA GLU A 201 3.48 -10.25 -5.20
C GLU A 201 2.87 -10.48 -6.58
N ALA A 202 2.17 -11.59 -6.82
CA ALA A 202 1.62 -11.95 -8.12
C ALA A 202 0.66 -10.87 -8.69
N ASP A 203 -0.12 -10.22 -7.82
CA ASP A 203 -1.08 -9.17 -8.18
C ASP A 203 -0.48 -7.74 -8.13
N SER A 204 0.80 -7.60 -7.83
CA SER A 204 1.46 -6.30 -7.84
C SER A 204 1.96 -5.92 -9.24
N TRP A 205 1.82 -4.64 -9.58
CA TRP A 205 2.21 -4.07 -10.87
C TRP A 205 3.14 -2.86 -10.68
N ARG A 206 3.93 -2.49 -11.71
CA ARG A 206 4.71 -1.22 -11.73
C ARG A 206 5.64 -0.96 -10.53
N GLY A 207 6.06 -1.99 -9.82
CA GLY A 207 6.92 -1.88 -8.62
C GLY A 207 6.15 -1.71 -7.31
N PHE A 208 4.81 -1.80 -7.31
CA PHE A 208 3.99 -1.74 -6.09
C PHE A 208 4.19 -2.94 -5.15
N ASP A 209 4.78 -4.04 -5.63
CA ASP A 209 5.25 -5.15 -4.81
C ASP A 209 6.20 -4.66 -3.71
N ASN A 210 7.08 -3.71 -4.04
CA ASN A 210 7.97 -3.09 -3.05
C ASN A 210 7.27 -2.28 -1.95
N LEU A 211 5.97 -1.99 -2.12
CA LEU A 211 5.13 -1.33 -1.11
C LEU A 211 4.17 -2.31 -0.44
N PHE A 212 3.35 -3.02 -1.23
CA PHE A 212 2.23 -3.81 -0.73
C PHE A 212 2.66 -5.12 -0.08
N VAL A 213 3.70 -5.80 -0.58
CA VAL A 213 4.20 -7.04 0.04
C VAL A 213 4.69 -6.79 1.47
N PRO A 214 5.68 -5.92 1.72
CA PRO A 214 6.20 -5.71 3.07
C PRO A 214 5.12 -5.15 4.01
N ILE A 215 4.35 -4.15 3.58
CA ILE A 215 3.31 -3.55 4.42
C ILE A 215 2.19 -4.56 4.70
N GLY A 216 1.74 -5.30 3.68
CA GLY A 216 0.70 -6.31 3.85
C GLY A 216 1.11 -7.42 4.82
N ILE A 217 2.33 -7.94 4.72
CA ILE A 217 2.86 -8.94 5.65
C ILE A 217 2.95 -8.37 7.07
N HIS A 218 3.41 -7.13 7.22
CA HIS A 218 3.45 -6.45 8.51
C HIS A 218 2.06 -6.32 9.14
N LEU A 219 1.06 -5.85 8.38
CA LEU A 219 -0.31 -5.69 8.89
C LEU A 219 -0.93 -7.03 9.25
N LEU A 220 -0.67 -8.06 8.43
CA LEU A 220 -1.12 -9.43 8.71
C LEU A 220 -0.52 -9.95 10.02
N LEU A 221 0.80 -9.77 10.20
CA LEU A 221 1.51 -10.14 11.43
C LEU A 221 0.98 -9.37 12.63
N ALA A 222 1.07 -8.04 12.61
CA ALA A 222 0.78 -7.16 13.74
C ALA A 222 -0.62 -7.38 14.32
N ASN A 223 -1.61 -7.69 13.48
CA ASN A 223 -3.00 -7.89 13.90
C ASN A 223 -3.36 -9.35 14.20
N ASN A 224 -2.44 -10.30 14.02
CA ASN A 224 -2.74 -11.73 14.20
C ASN A 224 -1.71 -12.53 15.02
N LEU A 225 -0.70 -11.87 15.61
CA LEU A 225 0.24 -12.53 16.53
C LEU A 225 -0.47 -13.23 17.70
N GLY A 226 -1.56 -12.64 18.23
CA GLY A 226 -2.33 -13.18 19.35
C GLY A 226 -3.50 -14.10 18.96
N THR A 227 -3.80 -14.26 17.66
CA THR A 227 -5.01 -14.97 17.20
C THR A 227 -4.88 -16.48 17.36
N GLU A 228 -5.94 -17.13 17.82
CA GLU A 228 -5.97 -18.59 18.00
C GLU A 228 -5.89 -19.34 16.65
N PRO A 229 -5.27 -20.53 16.58
CA PRO A 229 -5.10 -21.28 15.32
C PRO A 229 -6.42 -21.55 14.57
N LEU A 230 -7.49 -21.85 15.29
CA LEU A 230 -8.81 -22.06 14.69
C LEU A 230 -9.34 -20.79 14.03
N GLN A 231 -9.19 -19.64 14.68
CA GLN A 231 -9.63 -18.35 14.13
C GLN A 231 -8.80 -17.95 12.91
N LEU A 232 -7.48 -18.22 12.92
CA LEU A 232 -6.63 -18.06 11.73
C LEU A 232 -7.12 -18.94 10.57
N GLY A 233 -7.42 -20.20 10.84
CA GLY A 233 -7.98 -21.12 9.83
C GLY A 233 -9.31 -20.64 9.25
N LEU A 234 -10.22 -20.15 10.10
CA LEU A 234 -11.49 -19.55 9.67
C LEU A 234 -11.29 -18.29 8.83
N MET A 235 -10.32 -17.44 9.19
CA MET A 235 -9.98 -16.25 8.42
C MET A 235 -9.46 -16.61 7.04
N VAL A 236 -8.60 -17.63 6.91
CA VAL A 236 -8.14 -18.15 5.62
C VAL A 236 -9.31 -18.69 4.81
N ALA A 237 -10.19 -19.49 5.41
CA ALA A 237 -11.36 -20.04 4.72
C ALA A 237 -12.29 -18.92 4.21
N ALA A 238 -12.55 -17.90 5.03
CA ALA A 238 -13.36 -16.75 4.66
C ALA A 238 -12.72 -15.93 3.52
N PHE A 239 -11.40 -15.73 3.57
CA PHE A 239 -10.65 -15.07 2.51
C PHE A 239 -10.76 -15.82 1.18
N LEU A 240 -10.52 -17.14 1.19
CA LEU A 240 -10.61 -17.98 -0.01
C LEU A 240 -12.03 -18.04 -0.57
N ALA A 241 -13.05 -18.16 0.28
CA ALA A 241 -14.44 -18.13 -0.12
C ALA A 241 -14.81 -16.79 -0.78
N THR A 242 -14.37 -15.68 -0.18
CA THR A 242 -14.58 -14.33 -0.73
C THR A 242 -13.85 -14.15 -2.07
N LEU A 243 -12.62 -14.65 -2.16
CA LEU A 243 -11.82 -14.61 -3.39
C LEU A 243 -12.52 -15.38 -4.52
N ALA A 244 -12.97 -16.60 -4.25
CA ALA A 244 -13.69 -17.41 -5.21
C ALA A 244 -15.01 -16.75 -5.65
N PHE A 245 -15.77 -16.21 -4.69
CA PHE A 245 -17.00 -15.48 -4.97
C PHE A 245 -16.74 -14.26 -5.86
N VAL A 246 -15.80 -13.39 -5.50
CA VAL A 246 -15.54 -12.16 -6.27
C VAL A 246 -14.99 -12.48 -7.66
N ILE A 247 -14.15 -13.50 -7.83
CA ILE A 247 -13.68 -13.94 -9.15
C ILE A 247 -14.86 -14.46 -10.00
N ALA A 248 -15.77 -15.25 -9.42
CA ALA A 248 -16.93 -15.77 -10.13
C ALA A 248 -17.88 -14.65 -10.60
N PHE A 249 -18.03 -13.59 -9.80
CA PHE A 249 -18.90 -12.44 -10.11
C PHE A 249 -18.18 -11.31 -10.87
N ALA A 250 -16.85 -11.35 -11.00
CA ALA A 250 -16.07 -10.32 -11.68
C ALA A 250 -16.53 -10.02 -13.12
N PRO A 251 -16.90 -11.02 -13.96
CA PRO A 251 -17.39 -10.77 -15.31
C PRO A 251 -18.68 -9.92 -15.33
N LEU A 252 -19.58 -10.13 -14.35
CA LEU A 252 -20.83 -9.36 -14.25
C LEU A 252 -20.58 -7.88 -13.95
N LEU A 253 -19.48 -7.58 -13.26
CA LEU A 253 -19.06 -6.23 -12.95
C LEU A 253 -18.15 -5.64 -14.03
N GLY A 254 -17.74 -6.41 -15.04
CA GLY A 254 -16.75 -6.03 -16.05
C GLY A 254 -15.33 -5.88 -15.50
N LEU A 255 -15.00 -6.60 -14.42
CA LEU A 255 -13.67 -6.58 -13.79
C LEU A 255 -12.75 -7.61 -14.43
N THR A 256 -11.46 -7.27 -14.53
CA THR A 256 -10.43 -8.27 -14.85
C THR A 256 -10.22 -9.19 -13.63
N ASN A 257 -9.80 -10.43 -13.86
CA ASN A 257 -9.42 -11.33 -12.76
C ASN A 257 -8.33 -10.72 -11.87
N HIS A 258 -7.42 -9.95 -12.45
CA HIS A 258 -6.36 -9.26 -11.71
C HIS A 258 -6.92 -8.18 -10.77
N ALA A 259 -7.77 -7.27 -11.28
CA ALA A 259 -8.40 -6.25 -10.45
C ALA A 259 -9.30 -6.86 -9.36
N ALA A 260 -10.04 -7.92 -9.70
CA ALA A 260 -10.90 -8.65 -8.76
C ALA A 260 -10.10 -9.20 -7.55
N ARG A 261 -8.98 -9.91 -7.81
CA ARG A 261 -8.12 -10.43 -6.72
C ARG A 261 -7.52 -9.30 -5.90
N ALA A 262 -7.03 -8.24 -6.54
CA ALA A 262 -6.43 -7.11 -5.85
C ALA A 262 -7.44 -6.35 -4.97
N TYR A 263 -8.72 -6.23 -5.37
CA TYR A 263 -9.78 -5.69 -4.50
C TYR A 263 -10.05 -6.59 -3.29
N VAL A 264 -10.06 -7.92 -3.46
CA VAL A 264 -10.25 -8.85 -2.34
C VAL A 264 -9.10 -8.74 -1.34
N VAL A 265 -7.85 -8.67 -1.82
CA VAL A 265 -6.67 -8.46 -0.97
C VAL A 265 -6.76 -7.14 -0.21
N LEU A 266 -7.18 -6.05 -0.87
CA LEU A 266 -7.36 -4.75 -0.24
C LEU A 266 -8.43 -4.79 0.87
N VAL A 267 -9.60 -5.35 0.60
CA VAL A 267 -10.68 -5.46 1.59
C VAL A 267 -10.26 -6.36 2.75
N PHE A 268 -9.58 -7.47 2.46
CA PHE A 268 -9.02 -8.35 3.47
C PHE A 268 -8.06 -7.60 4.42
N LEU A 269 -7.12 -6.83 3.87
CA LEU A 269 -6.19 -6.03 4.68
C LEU A 269 -6.91 -4.97 5.52
N ILE A 270 -7.95 -4.32 5.00
CA ILE A 270 -8.77 -3.37 5.78
C ILE A 270 -9.43 -4.10 6.96
N CYS A 271 -9.99 -5.29 6.74
CA CYS A 271 -10.60 -6.11 7.79
C CYS A 271 -9.60 -6.73 8.77
N CYS A 272 -8.32 -6.90 8.38
CA CYS A 272 -7.27 -7.31 9.31
C CYS A 272 -6.91 -6.19 10.29
N VAL A 273 -6.96 -4.94 9.86
CA VAL A 273 -6.54 -3.77 10.66
C VAL A 273 -7.70 -3.14 11.41
N THR A 274 -8.91 -3.21 10.86
CA THR A 274 -10.09 -2.53 11.39
C THR A 274 -11.27 -3.48 11.50
N ALA A 275 -12.25 -3.13 12.33
CA ALA A 275 -13.50 -3.88 12.40
C ALA A 275 -14.21 -3.91 11.02
N PRO A 276 -14.85 -5.02 10.61
CA PRO A 276 -15.36 -5.21 9.25
C PRO A 276 -16.30 -4.12 8.74
N HIS A 277 -17.07 -3.46 9.62
CA HIS A 277 -17.97 -2.36 9.22
C HIS A 277 -17.23 -1.15 8.63
N ASN A 278 -15.95 -0.95 8.97
CA ASN A 278 -15.12 0.11 8.38
C ASN A 278 -14.73 -0.17 6.93
N ALA A 279 -14.88 -1.40 6.42
CA ALA A 279 -14.67 -1.71 5.01
C ALA A 279 -15.83 -1.27 4.11
N VAL A 280 -17.00 -0.96 4.67
CA VAL A 280 -18.23 -0.65 3.91
C VAL A 280 -18.06 0.59 3.03
N LEU A 281 -17.49 1.68 3.55
CA LEU A 281 -17.31 2.93 2.79
C LEU A 281 -16.21 2.83 1.71
N PRO A 282 -15.05 2.20 1.96
CA PRO A 282 -14.10 1.85 0.89
C PRO A 282 -14.73 0.99 -0.20
N VAL A 283 -15.51 -0.04 0.15
CA VAL A 283 -16.22 -0.88 -0.81
C VAL A 283 -17.27 -0.07 -1.58
N ALA A 284 -17.99 0.84 -0.92
CA ALA A 284 -18.91 1.75 -1.59
C ALA A 284 -18.18 2.64 -2.59
N ALA A 285 -16.99 3.15 -2.27
CA ALA A 285 -16.18 3.95 -3.20
C ALA A 285 -15.70 3.13 -4.40
N VAL A 286 -15.35 1.85 -4.21
CA VAL A 286 -15.07 0.93 -5.31
C VAL A 286 -16.30 0.75 -6.18
N PHE A 287 -17.45 0.42 -5.59
CA PHE A 287 -18.68 0.17 -6.32
C PHE A 287 -19.14 1.39 -7.12
N THR A 288 -19.14 2.59 -6.53
CA THR A 288 -19.55 3.80 -7.24
C THR A 288 -18.57 4.20 -8.34
N HIS A 289 -17.27 3.90 -8.22
CA HIS A 289 -16.33 4.00 -9.34
C HIS A 289 -16.68 3.01 -10.47
N LEU A 290 -17.04 1.77 -10.15
CA LEU A 290 -17.45 0.78 -11.16
C LEU A 290 -18.74 1.19 -11.90
N LEU A 291 -19.65 1.88 -11.22
CA LEU A 291 -20.81 2.49 -11.88
C LEU A 291 -20.40 3.68 -12.76
N ALA A 292 -19.55 4.56 -12.24
CA ALA A 292 -19.11 5.77 -12.93
C ALA A 292 -18.26 5.49 -14.17
N ARG A 293 -17.41 4.45 -14.15
CA ARG A 293 -16.55 4.09 -15.31
C ARG A 293 -17.37 3.64 -16.51
N ASN A 294 -18.48 2.92 -16.28
CA ASN A 294 -19.35 2.44 -17.36
C ASN A 294 -20.09 3.60 -18.02
N ALA A 295 -20.44 4.63 -17.25
CA ALA A 295 -21.16 5.78 -17.76
C ALA A 295 -20.24 6.88 -18.32
N ARG A 296 -19.02 6.99 -17.79
CA ARG A 296 -17.99 7.95 -18.21
C ARG A 296 -16.61 7.27 -18.16
N PRO A 297 -16.12 6.69 -19.25
CA PRO A 297 -14.82 6.02 -19.25
C PRO A 297 -13.67 6.96 -18.86
N SER A 298 -12.67 6.45 -18.14
CA SER A 298 -11.45 7.21 -17.83
C SER A 298 -10.43 7.05 -18.96
N ARG A 299 -9.62 8.10 -19.18
CA ARG A 299 -8.46 8.11 -20.08
C ARG A 299 -7.21 7.46 -19.47
N SER A 300 -7.25 7.06 -18.19
CA SER A 300 -6.17 6.27 -17.57
C SER A 300 -6.09 4.88 -18.21
N PRO A 301 -4.89 4.30 -18.37
CA PRO A 301 -4.73 2.98 -18.99
C PRO A 301 -5.30 1.84 -18.12
N TYR A 302 -5.22 1.96 -16.79
CA TYR A 302 -5.68 0.95 -15.83
C TYR A 302 -6.46 1.63 -14.70
N PRO A 303 -7.70 2.10 -14.95
CA PRO A 303 -8.44 2.92 -14.00
C PRO A 303 -8.80 2.18 -12.70
N ASP A 304 -8.97 0.85 -12.75
CA ASP A 304 -9.28 0.05 -11.55
C ASP A 304 -8.05 -0.12 -10.67
N LEU A 305 -6.88 -0.38 -11.26
CA LEU A 305 -5.62 -0.41 -10.52
C LEU A 305 -5.24 0.97 -9.96
N ASP A 306 -5.51 2.04 -10.71
CA ASP A 306 -5.36 3.41 -10.20
C ASP A 306 -6.24 3.64 -8.96
N LEU A 307 -7.45 3.05 -8.92
CA LEU A 307 -8.32 3.09 -7.75
C LEU A 307 -7.77 2.28 -6.57
N ILE A 308 -7.30 1.07 -6.81
CA ILE A 308 -6.70 0.24 -5.76
C ILE A 308 -5.53 0.99 -5.11
N ALA A 309 -4.63 1.57 -5.93
CA ALA A 309 -3.53 2.37 -5.41
C ALA A 309 -4.00 3.60 -4.61
N ALA A 310 -5.06 4.29 -5.05
CA ALA A 310 -5.60 5.45 -4.35
C ALA A 310 -6.27 5.07 -3.02
N VAL A 311 -7.06 4.00 -2.99
CA VAL A 311 -7.72 3.49 -1.77
C VAL A 311 -6.68 2.98 -0.78
N SER A 312 -5.73 2.15 -1.22
CA SER A 312 -4.63 1.68 -0.36
C SER A 312 -3.81 2.84 0.19
N GLY A 313 -3.45 3.81 -0.66
CA GLY A 313 -2.70 5.00 -0.24
C GLY A 313 -3.43 5.83 0.81
N ALA A 314 -4.74 6.06 0.63
CA ALA A 314 -5.54 6.78 1.62
C ALA A 314 -5.72 5.99 2.92
N ALA A 315 -5.90 4.67 2.85
CA ALA A 315 -6.00 3.81 4.02
C ALA A 315 -4.70 3.81 4.84
N LEU A 316 -3.56 3.63 4.18
CA LEU A 316 -2.24 3.68 4.82
C LEU A 316 -1.91 5.07 5.37
N PHE A 317 -2.33 6.14 4.69
CA PHE A 317 -2.17 7.50 5.17
C PHE A 317 -2.89 7.72 6.51
N TRP A 318 -4.15 7.31 6.61
CA TRP A 318 -4.92 7.47 7.85
C TRP A 318 -4.41 6.57 8.98
N LEU A 319 -4.03 5.34 8.67
CA LEU A 319 -3.41 4.43 9.63
C LEU A 319 -2.15 5.06 10.22
N PHE A 320 -1.23 5.48 9.35
CA PHE A 320 0.03 6.10 9.77
C PHE A 320 -0.19 7.41 10.54
N LEU A 321 -1.09 8.28 10.08
CA LEU A 321 -1.39 9.53 10.76
C LEU A 321 -1.98 9.30 12.16
N GLY A 322 -2.86 8.30 12.30
CA GLY A 322 -3.42 7.94 13.58
C GLY A 322 -2.36 7.42 14.55
N ASP A 323 -1.55 6.47 14.10
CA ASP A 323 -0.46 5.88 14.90
C ASP A 323 0.59 6.94 15.29
N TYR A 324 0.95 7.83 14.36
CA TYR A 324 1.95 8.87 14.60
C TYR A 324 1.48 9.91 15.63
N THR A 325 0.21 10.29 15.58
CA THR A 325 -0.36 11.31 16.48
C THR A 325 -0.91 10.73 17.78
N GLY A 326 -1.03 9.40 17.88
CA GLY A 326 -1.69 8.71 18.99
C GLY A 326 -3.20 8.94 19.04
N GLN A 327 -3.79 9.48 17.96
CA GLN A 327 -5.22 9.78 17.89
C GLN A 327 -5.91 8.86 16.88
N ASN A 328 -7.05 8.31 17.26
CA ASN A 328 -7.78 7.40 16.39
C ASN A 328 -8.32 8.14 15.15
N ALA A 329 -7.93 7.68 13.96
CA ALA A 329 -8.28 8.31 12.68
C ALA A 329 -9.50 7.69 11.97
N LEU A 330 -10.20 6.70 12.56
CA LEU A 330 -11.23 5.92 11.88
C LEU A 330 -12.39 6.76 11.32
N ASN A 331 -12.86 7.75 12.08
CA ASN A 331 -13.97 8.58 11.62
C ASN A 331 -13.57 9.54 10.48
N ALA A 332 -12.33 10.03 10.49
CA ALA A 332 -11.79 10.84 9.39
C ALA A 332 -11.52 9.98 8.14
N TYR A 333 -11.02 8.75 8.35
CA TYR A 333 -10.91 7.72 7.32
C TYR A 333 -12.26 7.44 6.65
N ASN A 334 -13.29 7.13 7.43
CA ASN A 334 -14.64 6.86 6.94
C ASN A 334 -15.23 8.05 6.19
N LEU A 335 -15.07 9.26 6.73
CA LEU A 335 -15.50 10.49 6.07
C LEU A 335 -14.81 10.70 4.71
N GLY A 336 -13.52 10.37 4.59
CA GLY A 336 -12.76 10.45 3.35
C GLY A 336 -13.28 9.47 2.28
N PHE A 337 -13.62 8.24 2.67
CA PHE A 337 -14.19 7.25 1.75
C PHE A 337 -15.65 7.55 1.38
N ALA A 338 -16.45 8.10 2.29
CA ALA A 338 -17.79 8.59 1.98
C ALA A 338 -17.73 9.72 0.93
N GLY A 339 -16.83 10.69 1.11
CA GLY A 339 -16.58 11.75 0.13
C GLY A 339 -16.14 11.21 -1.23
N ALA A 340 -15.23 10.23 -1.27
CA ALA A 340 -14.79 9.60 -2.51
C ALA A 340 -15.95 8.88 -3.23
N ALA A 341 -16.75 8.11 -2.48
CA ALA A 341 -17.89 7.38 -3.03
C ALA A 341 -18.93 8.32 -3.67
N ILE A 342 -19.22 9.44 -3.01
CA ILE A 342 -20.10 10.50 -3.53
C ILE A 342 -19.47 11.21 -4.73
N GLY A 343 -18.16 11.44 -4.69
CA GLY A 343 -17.42 12.02 -5.82
C GLY A 343 -17.54 11.18 -7.08
N PHE A 344 -17.48 9.85 -6.98
CA PHE A 344 -17.72 8.97 -8.13
C PHE A 344 -19.19 9.00 -8.58
N LEU A 345 -20.17 9.04 -7.66
CA LEU A 345 -21.59 9.19 -8.02
C LEU A 345 -21.87 10.49 -8.78
N ALA A 346 -21.16 11.57 -8.46
CA ALA A 346 -21.28 12.86 -9.15
C ALA A 346 -20.86 12.81 -10.64
N LEU A 347 -20.14 11.76 -11.06
CA LEU A 347 -19.77 11.55 -12.46
C LEU A 347 -20.84 10.82 -13.28
N LEU A 348 -21.91 10.32 -12.63
CA LEU A 348 -22.99 9.67 -13.34
C LEU A 348 -23.76 10.66 -14.23
N PRO A 349 -24.27 10.21 -15.39
CA PRO A 349 -25.00 11.05 -16.33
C PRO A 349 -26.33 11.50 -15.73
N ARG A 350 -26.84 12.66 -16.17
CA ARG A 350 -28.10 13.27 -15.69
C ARG A 350 -29.30 12.32 -15.70
N ARG A 351 -29.35 11.36 -16.64
CA ARG A 351 -30.43 10.33 -16.69
C ARG A 351 -30.49 9.45 -15.44
N LEU A 352 -29.39 9.35 -14.68
CA LEU A 352 -29.30 8.58 -13.43
C LEU A 352 -29.37 9.50 -12.19
N MET A 353 -29.87 10.73 -12.30
CA MET A 353 -29.89 11.70 -11.20
C MET A 353 -30.62 11.19 -9.95
N LEU A 354 -31.71 10.42 -10.12
CA LEU A 354 -32.42 9.81 -8.99
C LEU A 354 -31.52 8.81 -8.24
N LEU A 355 -30.82 7.94 -8.98
CA LEU A 355 -29.86 6.99 -8.41
C LEU A 355 -28.72 7.73 -7.70
N THR A 356 -28.21 8.80 -8.30
CA THR A 356 -27.20 9.66 -7.68
C THR A 356 -27.70 10.26 -6.36
N ALA A 357 -28.92 10.83 -6.34
CA ALA A 357 -29.51 11.43 -5.14
C ALA A 357 -29.72 10.39 -4.03
N LEU A 358 -30.32 9.25 -4.35
CA LEU A 358 -30.50 8.15 -3.40
C LEU A 358 -29.16 7.61 -2.89
N GLY A 359 -28.17 7.47 -3.76
CA GLY A 359 -26.83 7.04 -3.40
C GLY A 359 -26.11 8.00 -2.45
N VAL A 360 -26.25 9.32 -2.66
CA VAL A 360 -25.68 10.33 -1.75
C VAL A 360 -26.32 10.25 -0.36
N ILE A 361 -27.64 10.10 -0.29
CA ILE A 361 -28.37 9.94 0.97
C ILE A 361 -27.94 8.65 1.67
N ALA A 362 -27.88 7.53 0.94
CA ALA A 362 -27.48 6.24 1.47
C ALA A 362 -26.04 6.26 2.01
N ILE A 363 -25.08 6.82 1.27
CA ILE A 363 -23.68 6.95 1.73
C ILE A 363 -23.60 7.83 2.98
N GLY A 364 -24.37 8.93 3.03
CA GLY A 364 -24.47 9.77 4.22
C GLY A 364 -24.98 9.00 5.44
N ALA A 365 -26.06 8.22 5.28
CA ALA A 365 -26.60 7.38 6.35
C ALA A 365 -25.61 6.30 6.80
N ILE A 366 -24.97 5.61 5.85
CA ILE A 366 -23.94 4.59 6.13
C ILE A 366 -22.77 5.21 6.90
N LEU A 367 -22.33 6.42 6.56
CA LEU A 367 -21.27 7.12 7.29
C LEU A 367 -21.60 7.27 8.77
N PHE A 368 -22.82 7.72 9.11
CA PHE A 368 -23.22 7.86 10.51
C PHE A 368 -23.40 6.51 11.21
N LEU A 369 -23.92 5.49 10.52
CA LEU A 369 -24.04 4.15 11.06
C LEU A 369 -22.66 3.55 11.40
N VAL A 370 -21.71 3.61 10.46
CA VAL A 370 -20.33 3.16 10.66
C VAL A 370 -19.64 3.96 11.77
N ALA A 371 -19.81 5.28 11.81
CA ALA A 371 -19.23 6.13 12.86
C ALA A 371 -19.82 5.84 14.25
N SER A 372 -21.11 5.50 14.33
CA SER A 372 -21.77 5.12 15.58
C SER A 372 -21.33 3.75 16.10
N ALA A 373 -21.00 2.82 15.20
CA ALA A 373 -20.46 1.51 15.54
C ALA A 373 -18.97 1.54 15.92
N ASN A 374 -18.28 2.66 15.68
CA ASN A 374 -16.88 2.81 16.06
C ASN A 374 -16.73 3.05 17.58
N PRO A 375 -15.60 2.63 18.17
CA PRO A 375 -15.35 2.81 19.60
C PRO A 375 -15.45 4.27 20.05
N ALA A 376 -15.85 4.52 21.30
CA ALA A 376 -16.02 5.87 21.85
C ALA A 376 -14.77 6.76 21.72
N HIS A 377 -13.57 6.18 21.86
CA HIS A 377 -12.31 6.91 21.71
C HIS A 377 -12.05 7.43 20.28
N SER A 378 -12.80 6.95 19.28
CA SER A 378 -12.76 7.48 17.91
C SER A 378 -13.58 8.77 17.74
N GLN A 379 -14.42 9.13 18.71
CA GLN A 379 -15.37 10.27 18.63
C GLN A 379 -14.81 11.57 19.21
N TRP A 380 -13.48 11.66 19.36
CA TRP A 380 -12.79 12.82 19.93
C TRP A 380 -12.86 14.10 19.09
N HIS A 381 -13.30 14.01 17.85
CA HIS A 381 -13.43 15.12 16.91
C HIS A 381 -14.70 15.98 17.15
N GLY A 382 -15.60 15.52 18.02
CA GLY A 382 -16.87 16.20 18.32
C GLY A 382 -17.98 15.86 17.31
N PRO A 383 -18.93 16.78 17.04
CA PRO A 383 -20.01 16.52 16.10
C PRO A 383 -19.48 16.31 14.68
N LEU A 384 -19.72 15.13 14.09
CA LEU A 384 -19.27 14.78 12.73
C LEU A 384 -20.12 15.47 11.64
N TRP A 385 -21.38 15.77 11.93
CA TRP A 385 -22.36 16.15 10.91
C TRP A 385 -22.00 17.40 10.07
N PRO A 386 -21.40 18.49 10.61
CA PRO A 386 -21.06 19.64 9.78
C PRO A 386 -19.96 19.30 8.77
N TRP A 387 -19.00 18.48 9.20
CA TRP A 387 -17.88 18.01 8.38
C TRP A 387 -18.32 16.99 7.35
N ALA A 388 -19.29 16.14 7.71
CA ALA A 388 -19.94 15.24 6.76
C ALA A 388 -20.60 16.04 5.63
N LEU A 389 -21.48 17.00 5.94
CA LEU A 389 -22.14 17.84 4.95
C LEU A 389 -21.12 18.61 4.09
N GLY A 390 -20.11 19.22 4.71
CA GLY A 390 -19.05 19.94 4.01
C GLY A 390 -18.26 19.06 3.04
N SER A 391 -17.86 17.86 3.47
CA SER A 391 -17.11 16.90 2.65
C SER A 391 -17.95 16.38 1.48
N MET A 392 -19.21 16.02 1.75
CA MET A 392 -20.15 15.54 0.74
C MET A 392 -20.42 16.62 -0.31
N ALA A 393 -20.70 17.86 0.13
CA ALA A 393 -20.94 18.99 -0.76
C ALA A 393 -19.70 19.34 -1.59
N LEU A 394 -18.52 19.42 -0.97
CA LEU A 394 -17.25 19.69 -1.67
C LEU A 394 -17.00 18.67 -2.77
N CYS A 395 -17.08 17.37 -2.44
CA CYS A 395 -16.83 16.29 -3.40
C CYS A 395 -17.86 16.31 -4.53
N PHE A 396 -19.15 16.40 -4.18
CA PHE A 396 -20.23 16.38 -5.17
C PHE A 396 -20.18 17.58 -6.11
N ILE A 397 -20.19 18.80 -5.57
CA ILE A 397 -20.27 20.04 -6.36
C ILE A 397 -19.04 20.21 -7.25
N THR A 398 -17.84 20.01 -6.70
CA THR A 398 -16.59 20.17 -7.48
C THR A 398 -16.54 19.22 -8.66
N ILE A 399 -16.92 17.96 -8.45
CA ILE A 399 -16.85 16.94 -9.51
C ILE A 399 -17.99 17.11 -10.51
N ALA A 400 -19.21 17.41 -10.05
CA ALA A 400 -20.37 17.62 -10.92
C ALA A 400 -20.21 18.86 -11.83
N THR A 401 -19.57 19.92 -11.32
CA THR A 401 -19.35 21.17 -12.09
C THR A 401 -18.15 21.09 -13.03
N MET A 402 -17.10 20.35 -12.67
CA MET A 402 -15.88 20.24 -13.46
C MET A 402 -15.49 18.79 -13.78
N PRO A 403 -16.39 17.96 -14.32
CA PRO A 403 -16.13 16.52 -14.42
C PRO A 403 -15.02 16.18 -15.43
N ALA A 404 -14.76 17.08 -16.40
CA ALA A 404 -13.63 16.95 -17.33
C ALA A 404 -12.26 16.93 -16.63
N ARG A 405 -12.14 17.59 -15.47
CA ARG A 405 -10.92 17.52 -14.64
C ARG A 405 -10.69 16.14 -14.03
N PHE A 406 -11.65 15.22 -14.12
CA PHE A 406 -11.56 13.86 -13.56
C PHE A 406 -11.55 12.78 -14.66
N ASP A 407 -11.29 13.14 -15.91
CA ASP A 407 -11.20 12.16 -17.01
C ASP A 407 -9.90 11.36 -16.99
N ARG A 408 -8.80 11.92 -16.45
CA ARG A 408 -7.49 11.25 -16.33
C ARG A 408 -7.03 11.24 -14.88
N TYR A 409 -6.44 10.13 -14.43
CA TYR A 409 -6.04 9.90 -13.03
C TYR A 409 -7.21 10.15 -12.06
N ARG A 410 -8.40 9.71 -12.49
CA ARG A 410 -9.67 9.98 -11.80
C ARG A 410 -9.61 9.61 -10.32
N ALA A 411 -9.23 8.37 -10.02
CA ALA A 411 -9.24 7.86 -8.67
C ALA A 411 -8.34 8.66 -7.73
N ALA A 412 -7.10 8.97 -8.16
CA ALA A 412 -6.18 9.79 -7.38
C ALA A 412 -6.72 11.20 -7.13
N ARG A 413 -7.35 11.84 -8.13
CA ARG A 413 -7.93 13.18 -7.99
C ARG A 413 -9.16 13.21 -7.09
N VAL A 414 -10.05 12.23 -7.23
CA VAL A 414 -11.24 12.09 -6.37
C VAL A 414 -10.81 11.84 -4.93
N MET A 415 -9.86 10.92 -4.72
CA MET A 415 -9.36 10.62 -3.37
C MET A 415 -8.65 11.82 -2.74
N ALA A 416 -7.79 12.53 -3.49
CA ALA A 416 -7.12 13.72 -2.98
C ALA A 416 -8.13 14.80 -2.56
N LEU A 417 -9.20 15.01 -3.33
CA LEU A 417 -10.27 15.94 -2.99
C LEU A 417 -11.02 15.48 -1.73
N SER A 418 -11.34 14.20 -1.63
CA SER A 418 -12.13 13.67 -0.52
C SER A 418 -11.39 13.65 0.81
N LEU A 419 -10.05 13.74 0.79
CA LEU A 419 -9.23 13.86 1.99
C LEU A 419 -9.21 15.27 2.57
N ALA A 420 -9.56 16.32 1.81
CA ALA A 420 -9.40 17.71 2.23
C ALA A 420 -10.14 18.03 3.53
N VAL A 421 -11.46 17.78 3.58
CA VAL A 421 -12.30 18.07 4.74
C VAL A 421 -11.95 17.20 5.96
N PRO A 422 -11.85 15.87 5.86
CA PRO A 422 -11.46 15.06 7.02
C PRO A 422 -10.05 15.37 7.53
N LEU A 423 -9.10 15.75 6.68
CA LEU A 423 -7.78 16.19 7.13
C LEU A 423 -7.85 17.52 7.88
N THR A 424 -8.64 18.48 7.39
CA THR A 424 -8.89 19.73 8.11
C THR A 424 -9.54 19.48 9.46
N LEU A 425 -10.54 18.60 9.54
CA LEU A 425 -11.17 18.18 10.80
C LEU A 425 -10.13 17.62 11.77
N PHE A 426 -9.35 16.65 11.31
CA PHE A 426 -8.37 15.95 12.13
C PHE A 426 -7.32 16.91 12.68
N LEU A 427 -6.73 17.75 11.83
CA LEU A 427 -5.69 18.71 12.22
C LEU A 427 -6.24 19.83 13.12
N ALA A 428 -7.41 20.37 12.81
CA ALA A 428 -8.02 21.41 13.63
C ALA A 428 -8.30 20.90 15.05
N LYS A 429 -8.81 19.67 15.17
CA LYS A 429 -9.10 19.07 16.48
C LYS A 429 -7.84 18.67 17.23
N LEU A 430 -6.82 18.20 16.51
CA LEU A 430 -5.52 17.90 17.09
C LEU A 430 -4.88 19.16 17.69
N ALA A 431 -4.93 20.29 16.98
CA ALA A 431 -4.37 21.56 17.44
C ALA A 431 -5.08 22.13 18.69
N THR A 432 -6.38 21.85 18.85
CA THR A 432 -7.13 22.30 20.03
C THR A 432 -6.96 21.42 21.26
N ARG A 433 -6.31 20.25 21.15
CA ARG A 433 -6.01 19.41 22.30
C ARG A 433 -4.73 19.90 22.97
N THR A 434 -4.82 20.26 24.25
CA THR A 434 -3.64 20.44 25.09
C THR A 434 -2.82 19.15 25.08
N PRO A 435 -1.50 19.19 24.85
CA PRO A 435 -0.67 17.99 24.96
C PRO A 435 -0.83 17.45 26.38
N THR A 436 -1.29 16.21 26.50
CA THR A 436 -1.18 15.46 27.75
C THR A 436 0.31 15.22 27.97
N ILE A 437 0.91 16.02 28.86
CA ILE A 437 2.29 15.88 29.35
C ILE A 437 2.41 14.55 30.11
#